data_AF-A0A3G6TF12-F1
#
_entry.id   AF-A0A3G6TF12-F1
#
_cell.length_a   1.000
_cell.length_b   1.000
_cell.length_c   1.000
_cell.angle_alpha   90.00
_cell.angle_beta   90.00
_cell.angle_gamma   90.00
#
_symmetry.space_group_name_H-M   'P 1'
#
loop_
_entity.id
_entity.type
_entity.pdbx_description
1 polymer ?
#
loop_
_entity_poly.entity_id
_entity_poly.type
_entity_poly.pdbx_seq_one_letter_code
_entity_poly.pdbx_strand_id
1 'polypeptide(L)'
;MEFHHLLKRIVQDERTHAKWLNTLSFMENAGARKISKCEHPVLVTQIQLKHAAEEHRHAYYLKKQIGKIDQELCKTYESRELLAAVATRQYLHALDIKACRYLQEAFKLSKEDLKYAAYLFVTYAIEVRADKLYPVYQEVLTEEASKIMVKSIILEEEGHLEEMINQLHEFSQNWQLHADHILEIEKKLHQQWINAITEEVTLLNYA
;
A
#
# COMPACT_ATOMS: atom_id res chain seq x y z
N MET A 1 -10.28 11.67 -13.95
CA MET A 1 -8.88 11.91 -14.36
C MET A 1 -8.22 10.54 -14.40
N GLU A 2 -7.60 10.16 -15.50
CA GLU A 2 -6.81 8.91 -15.56
C GLU A 2 -5.69 8.95 -14.51
N PHE A 3 -5.39 7.81 -13.87
CA PHE A 3 -4.44 7.74 -12.75
C PHE A 3 -3.05 8.29 -13.12
N HIS A 4 -2.56 7.98 -14.34
CA HIS A 4 -1.31 8.52 -14.88
C HIS A 4 -1.31 10.06 -14.91
N HIS A 5 -2.40 10.69 -15.39
CA HIS A 5 -2.51 12.14 -15.44
C HIS A 5 -2.53 12.79 -14.04
N LEU A 6 -3.15 12.12 -13.06
CA LEU A 6 -3.10 12.57 -11.66
C LEU A 6 -1.66 12.56 -11.15
N LEU A 7 -0.93 11.45 -11.36
CA LEU A 7 0.47 11.33 -10.93
C LEU A 7 1.36 12.37 -11.61
N LYS A 8 1.14 12.64 -12.90
CA LYS A 8 1.88 13.67 -13.64
C LYS A 8 1.75 15.04 -12.97
N ARG A 9 0.52 15.43 -12.62
CA ARG A 9 0.27 16.68 -11.88
C ARG A 9 0.94 16.70 -10.52
N ILE A 10 0.89 15.57 -9.80
CA ILE A 10 1.53 15.43 -8.49
C ILE A 10 3.04 15.61 -8.59
N VAL A 11 3.70 14.98 -9.57
CA VAL A 11 5.16 15.01 -9.74
C VAL A 11 5.67 16.39 -10.18
N GLN A 12 4.85 17.16 -10.90
CA GLN A 12 5.19 18.50 -11.38
C GLN A 12 5.24 19.58 -10.28
N ASP A 13 4.58 19.36 -9.13
CA ASP A 13 4.65 20.26 -7.98
C ASP A 13 5.44 19.64 -6.83
N GLU A 14 6.58 20.23 -6.47
CA GLU A 14 7.50 19.68 -5.47
C GLU A 14 6.84 19.40 -4.11
N ARG A 15 5.93 20.28 -3.65
CA ARG A 15 5.25 20.12 -2.36
C ARG A 15 4.25 18.98 -2.39
N THR A 16 3.46 18.89 -3.46
CA THR A 16 2.49 17.82 -3.67
C THR A 16 3.19 16.49 -3.90
N HIS A 17 4.31 16.48 -4.63
CA HIS A 17 5.15 15.30 -4.84
C HIS A 17 5.74 14.78 -3.52
N ALA A 18 6.25 15.67 -2.67
CA ALA A 18 6.74 15.33 -1.34
C ALA A 18 5.64 14.70 -0.48
N LYS A 19 4.41 15.25 -0.49
CA LYS A 19 3.27 14.66 0.21
C LYS A 19 2.86 13.31 -0.36
N TRP A 20 2.91 13.12 -1.67
CA TRP A 20 2.62 11.82 -2.32
C TRP A 20 3.61 10.75 -1.88
N LEU A 21 4.91 11.04 -1.92
CA LEU A 21 5.95 10.13 -1.38
C LEU A 21 5.73 9.83 0.11
N ASN A 22 5.36 10.83 0.89
CA ASN A 22 5.08 10.65 2.31
C ASN A 22 3.81 9.82 2.56
N THR A 23 2.81 9.96 1.70
CA THR A 23 1.60 9.15 1.68
C THR A 23 1.91 7.69 1.34
N LEU A 24 2.71 7.41 0.29
CA LEU A 24 3.14 6.04 -0.01
C LEU A 24 3.99 5.47 1.13
N SER A 25 4.93 6.25 1.66
CA SER A 25 5.74 5.87 2.83
C SER A 25 4.87 5.51 4.03
N PHE A 26 3.79 6.25 4.27
CA PHE A 26 2.84 5.93 5.32
C PHE A 26 2.14 4.60 5.07
N MET A 27 1.75 4.31 3.82
CA MET A 27 1.08 3.07 3.44
C MET A 27 1.99 1.84 3.65
N GLU A 28 3.25 1.89 3.21
CA GLU A 28 4.20 0.79 3.44
C GLU A 28 4.47 0.56 4.93
N ASN A 29 4.64 1.65 5.70
CA ASN A 29 4.81 1.54 7.14
C ASN A 29 3.54 0.99 7.83
N ALA A 30 2.36 1.28 7.31
CA ALA A 30 1.11 0.73 7.82
C ALA A 30 0.97 -0.77 7.48
N GLY A 31 1.40 -1.18 6.28
CA GLY A 31 1.53 -2.58 5.86
C GLY A 31 2.46 -3.36 6.79
N ALA A 32 3.69 -2.88 6.97
CA ALA A 32 4.68 -3.48 7.86
C ALA A 32 4.14 -3.71 9.28
N ARG A 33 3.57 -2.66 9.89
CA ARG A 33 2.96 -2.73 11.24
C ARG A 33 1.80 -3.70 11.31
N LYS A 34 1.03 -3.83 10.23
CA LYS A 34 -0.06 -4.80 10.16
C LYS A 34 0.49 -6.22 10.15
N ILE A 35 1.47 -6.50 9.28
CA ILE A 35 2.11 -7.82 9.19
C ILE A 35 2.64 -8.24 10.57
N SER A 36 3.37 -7.33 11.25
CA SER A 36 3.86 -7.60 12.60
C SER A 36 2.76 -7.82 13.64
N LYS A 37 1.62 -7.12 13.52
CA LYS A 37 0.49 -7.31 14.43
C LYS A 37 -0.24 -8.64 14.24
N CYS A 38 -0.14 -9.23 13.05
CA CYS A 38 -0.72 -10.53 12.72
C CYS A 38 0.19 -11.71 13.12
N GLU A 39 1.39 -11.46 13.65
CA GLU A 39 2.30 -12.50 14.11
C GLU A 39 1.67 -13.39 15.19
N HIS A 40 1.88 -14.70 15.04
CA HIS A 40 1.59 -15.65 16.10
C HIS A 40 2.62 -15.50 17.22
N PRO A 41 2.26 -15.61 18.51
CA PRO A 41 3.23 -15.40 19.61
C PRO A 41 4.50 -16.27 19.56
N VAL A 42 4.44 -17.44 18.91
CA VAL A 42 5.58 -18.39 18.83
C VAL A 42 5.77 -19.07 17.47
N LEU A 43 4.84 -18.90 16.52
CA LEU A 43 4.87 -19.63 15.22
C LEU A 43 5.17 -18.68 14.05
N VAL A 44 5.83 -17.56 14.33
CA VAL A 44 6.21 -16.60 13.28
C VAL A 44 7.19 -17.27 12.31
N THR A 45 6.89 -17.19 11.02
CA THR A 45 7.74 -17.75 9.98
C THR A 45 8.80 -16.74 9.54
N GLN A 46 9.87 -17.24 8.94
CA GLN A 46 10.90 -16.38 8.34
C GLN A 46 10.32 -15.44 7.27
N ILE A 47 9.35 -15.92 6.48
CA ILE A 47 8.72 -15.13 5.40
C ILE A 47 7.96 -13.94 5.99
N GLN A 48 7.17 -14.14 7.05
CA GLN A 48 6.42 -13.05 7.68
C GLN A 48 7.35 -11.96 8.25
N LEU A 49 8.47 -12.35 8.86
CA LEU A 49 9.47 -11.41 9.36
C LEU A 49 10.17 -10.66 8.21
N LYS A 50 10.52 -11.37 7.14
CA LYS A 50 11.13 -10.80 5.95
C LYS A 50 10.23 -9.71 5.35
N HIS A 51 8.95 -10.00 5.12
CA HIS A 51 7.99 -9.03 4.58
C HIS A 51 7.86 -7.79 5.47
N ALA A 52 7.65 -7.95 6.78
CA ALA A 52 7.55 -6.80 7.67
C ALA A 52 8.82 -5.92 7.64
N ALA A 53 10.00 -6.53 7.55
CA ALA A 53 11.26 -5.79 7.47
C ALA A 53 11.44 -5.06 6.13
N GLU A 54 11.06 -5.69 5.02
CA GLU A 54 11.13 -5.11 3.68
C GLU A 54 10.12 -3.95 3.53
N GLU A 55 8.90 -4.08 4.04
CA GLU A 55 7.92 -2.98 4.02
C GLU A 55 8.35 -1.78 4.86
N HIS A 56 8.98 -2.01 6.02
CA HIS A 56 9.60 -0.92 6.77
C HIS A 56 10.74 -0.25 5.99
N ARG A 57 11.50 -1.01 5.20
CA ARG A 57 12.55 -0.49 4.35
C ARG A 57 12.00 0.29 3.17
N HIS A 58 10.90 -0.14 2.54
CA HIS A 58 10.19 0.62 1.50
C HIS A 58 9.73 1.97 2.03
N ALA A 59 9.07 1.98 3.19
CA ALA A 59 8.66 3.21 3.86
C ALA A 59 9.83 4.16 4.10
N TYR A 60 10.91 3.66 4.70
CA TYR A 60 12.12 4.44 4.93
C TYR A 60 12.70 5.00 3.61
N TYR A 61 12.76 4.17 2.57
CA TYR A 61 13.29 4.55 1.27
C TYR A 61 12.50 5.70 0.65
N LEU A 62 11.16 5.63 0.66
CA LEU A 62 10.28 6.67 0.15
C LEU A 62 10.48 7.99 0.91
N LYS A 63 10.55 7.96 2.24
CA LYS A 63 10.90 9.15 3.04
C LYS A 63 12.27 9.71 2.67
N LYS A 64 13.26 8.86 2.46
CA LYS A 64 14.60 9.29 2.02
C LYS A 64 14.56 9.96 0.63
N GLN A 65 13.67 9.54 -0.27
CA GLN A 65 13.51 10.18 -1.57
C GLN A 65 12.98 11.61 -1.47
N ILE A 66 12.17 11.93 -0.46
CA ILE A 66 11.64 13.30 -0.23
C ILE A 66 12.80 14.31 -0.08
N GLY A 67 13.90 13.91 0.56
CA GLY A 67 15.08 14.78 0.73
C GLY A 67 15.79 15.15 -0.58
N LYS A 68 15.47 14.49 -1.71
CA LYS A 68 15.95 14.90 -3.05
C LYS A 68 15.12 16.04 -3.65
N ILE A 69 13.91 16.27 -3.12
CA ILE A 69 13.06 17.43 -3.40
C ILE A 69 13.47 18.54 -2.44
N ASP A 70 13.24 18.34 -1.14
CA ASP A 70 13.57 19.27 -0.06
C ASP A 70 13.66 18.50 1.27
N GLN A 71 14.72 18.72 2.05
CA GLN A 71 14.96 18.05 3.33
C GLN A 71 14.01 18.51 4.45
N GLU A 72 13.38 19.67 4.28
CA GLU A 72 12.50 20.26 5.29
C GLU A 72 11.03 19.86 5.12
N LEU A 73 10.67 19.24 3.98
CA LEU A 73 9.31 18.80 3.69
C LEU A 73 8.97 17.44 4.31
N CYS A 74 7.74 17.30 4.80
CA CYS A 74 7.12 16.02 5.15
C CYS A 74 7.92 15.16 6.15
N LYS A 75 8.37 15.79 7.25
CA LYS A 75 9.24 15.14 8.26
C LYS A 75 8.52 14.03 9.02
N THR A 76 7.21 14.10 9.14
CA THR A 76 6.38 13.20 9.93
C THR A 76 5.27 12.58 9.08
N TYR A 77 4.23 12.04 9.73
CA TYR A 77 2.99 11.64 9.08
C TYR A 77 1.82 12.48 9.60
N GLU A 78 2.06 13.72 9.99
CA GLU A 78 0.98 14.65 10.34
C GLU A 78 0.02 14.84 9.16
N SER A 79 -1.26 15.10 9.45
CA SER A 79 -2.29 15.18 8.41
C SER A 79 -2.02 16.24 7.34
N ARG A 80 -1.31 17.32 7.67
CA ARG A 80 -0.90 18.36 6.71
C ARG A 80 0.18 17.91 5.71
N GLU A 81 0.89 16.83 6.03
CA GLU A 81 2.02 16.29 5.26
C GLU A 81 1.63 15.05 4.44
N LEU A 82 0.35 14.68 4.43
CA LEU A 82 -0.19 13.56 3.67
C LEU A 82 -1.24 14.08 2.69
N LEU A 83 -1.29 13.50 1.49
CA LEU A 83 -2.44 13.67 0.59
C LEU A 83 -3.62 12.87 1.12
N ALA A 84 -4.80 13.48 1.09
CA ALA A 84 -6.08 12.94 1.53
C ALA A 84 -5.97 12.21 2.88
N ALA A 85 -5.37 12.87 3.88
CA ALA A 85 -4.91 12.23 5.12
C ALA A 85 -5.95 11.31 5.80
N VAL A 86 -7.22 11.70 5.81
CA VAL A 86 -8.31 10.88 6.37
C VAL A 86 -8.51 9.61 5.53
N ALA A 87 -8.70 9.74 4.21
CA ALA A 87 -8.89 8.62 3.30
C ALA A 87 -7.67 7.69 3.29
N THR A 88 -6.46 8.25 3.28
CA THR A 88 -5.19 7.51 3.36
C THR A 88 -5.12 6.62 4.61
N ARG A 89 -5.45 7.16 5.79
CA ARG A 89 -5.46 6.37 7.03
C ARG A 89 -6.56 5.32 7.07
N GLN A 90 -7.70 5.62 6.44
CA GLN A 90 -8.84 4.71 6.42
C GLN A 90 -8.66 3.56 5.44
N TYR A 91 -7.87 3.73 4.38
CA TYR A 91 -7.83 2.80 3.27
C TYR A 91 -7.46 1.36 3.69
N LEU A 92 -6.23 1.12 4.16
CA LEU A 92 -5.81 -0.23 4.58
C LEU A 92 -6.60 -0.75 5.77
N HIS A 93 -7.02 0.13 6.68
CA HIS A 93 -7.80 -0.26 7.84
C HIS A 93 -9.21 -0.76 7.46
N ALA A 94 -9.86 -0.09 6.51
CA ALA A 94 -11.17 -0.49 6.00
C ALA A 94 -11.07 -1.80 5.20
N LEU A 95 -9.99 -1.98 4.44
CA LEU A 95 -9.71 -3.23 3.74
C LEU A 95 -9.58 -4.38 4.74
N ASP A 96 -8.76 -4.20 5.78
CA ASP A 96 -8.56 -5.19 6.84
C ASP A 96 -9.88 -5.60 7.52
N ILE A 97 -10.69 -4.63 7.96
CA ILE A 97 -11.98 -4.89 8.61
C ILE A 97 -12.94 -5.66 7.69
N LYS A 98 -13.05 -5.24 6.41
CA LYS A 98 -13.98 -5.84 5.46
C LYS A 98 -13.52 -7.25 5.07
N ALA A 99 -12.23 -7.45 4.86
CA ALA A 99 -11.65 -8.76 4.58
C ALA A 99 -11.82 -9.71 5.77
N CYS A 100 -11.50 -9.28 7.00
CA CYS A 100 -11.71 -10.10 8.19
C CYS A 100 -13.16 -10.56 8.35
N ARG A 101 -14.13 -9.68 8.09
CA ARG A 101 -15.55 -10.04 8.15
C ARG A 101 -15.91 -11.11 7.13
N TYR A 102 -15.49 -10.92 5.88
CA TYR A 102 -15.71 -11.89 4.82
C TYR A 102 -15.06 -13.25 5.13
N LEU A 103 -13.79 -13.23 5.54
CA LEU A 103 -13.04 -14.44 5.87
C LEU A 103 -13.67 -15.19 7.05
N GLN A 104 -14.16 -14.47 8.06
CA GLN A 104 -14.86 -15.09 9.18
C GLN A 104 -16.16 -15.78 8.73
N GLU A 105 -16.93 -15.17 7.84
CA GLU A 105 -18.16 -15.76 7.29
C GLU A 105 -17.86 -16.96 6.39
N ALA A 106 -16.82 -16.88 5.55
CA ALA A 106 -16.45 -17.90 4.59
C ALA A 106 -15.83 -19.15 5.25
N PHE A 107 -14.96 -18.96 6.23
CA PHE A 107 -14.15 -20.04 6.81
C PHE A 107 -14.50 -20.41 8.25
N LYS A 108 -15.29 -19.58 8.96
CA LYS A 108 -15.69 -19.80 10.37
C LYS A 108 -14.48 -20.03 11.30
N LEU A 109 -13.47 -19.19 11.15
CA LEU A 109 -12.17 -19.32 11.79
C LEU A 109 -12.20 -18.97 13.28
N SER A 110 -11.20 -19.48 14.01
CA SER A 110 -10.86 -18.95 15.34
C SER A 110 -10.29 -17.53 15.21
N LYS A 111 -10.13 -16.83 16.34
CA LYS A 111 -9.54 -15.48 16.33
C LYS A 111 -8.09 -15.48 15.84
N GLU A 112 -7.32 -16.53 16.13
CA GLU A 112 -5.92 -16.63 15.72
C GLU A 112 -5.81 -16.98 14.25
N ASP A 113 -6.58 -17.97 13.80
CA ASP A 113 -6.63 -18.35 12.38
C ASP A 113 -7.15 -17.20 11.50
N LEU A 114 -8.11 -16.41 12.00
CA LEU A 114 -8.60 -15.24 11.29
C LEU A 114 -7.51 -14.19 11.08
N LYS A 115 -6.64 -13.95 12.08
CA LYS A 115 -5.51 -13.01 11.92
C LYS A 115 -4.54 -13.50 10.86
N TYR A 116 -4.24 -14.80 10.86
CA TYR A 116 -3.35 -15.40 9.88
C TYR A 116 -3.94 -15.35 8.46
N ALA A 117 -5.21 -15.72 8.30
CA ALA A 117 -5.92 -15.56 7.03
C ALA A 117 -5.96 -14.10 6.57
N ALA A 118 -6.23 -13.16 7.48
CA ALA A 118 -6.24 -11.73 7.18
C ALA A 118 -4.84 -11.17 6.83
N TYR A 119 -3.77 -11.78 7.32
CA TYR A 119 -2.42 -11.52 6.84
C TYR A 119 -2.30 -11.98 5.38
N LEU A 120 -2.52 -13.25 5.09
CA LEU A 120 -2.35 -13.79 3.73
C LEU A 120 -3.17 -13.04 2.68
N PHE A 121 -4.49 -12.94 2.87
CA PHE A 121 -5.39 -12.41 1.85
C PHE A 121 -5.29 -10.90 1.67
N VAL A 122 -5.08 -10.15 2.75
CA VAL A 122 -5.02 -8.69 2.63
C VAL A 122 -3.64 -8.24 2.19
N THR A 123 -2.56 -8.89 2.64
CA THR A 123 -1.22 -8.63 2.10
C THR A 123 -1.23 -8.90 0.60
N TYR A 124 -1.70 -10.07 0.14
CA TYR A 124 -1.89 -10.36 -1.30
C TYR A 124 -2.65 -9.25 -2.05
N ALA A 125 -3.77 -8.75 -1.51
CA ALA A 125 -4.53 -7.68 -2.16
C ALA A 125 -3.76 -6.35 -2.25
N ILE A 126 -2.90 -6.06 -1.26
CA ILE A 126 -2.00 -4.90 -1.25
C ILE A 126 -0.87 -5.09 -2.27
N GLU A 127 -0.24 -6.26 -2.31
CA GLU A 127 0.81 -6.60 -3.31
C GLU A 127 0.29 -6.42 -4.74
N VAL A 128 -0.91 -6.95 -5.04
CA VAL A 128 -1.55 -6.78 -6.36
C VAL A 128 -1.81 -5.31 -6.70
N ARG A 129 -1.99 -4.44 -5.69
CA ARG A 129 -2.11 -3.00 -5.91
C ARG A 129 -0.75 -2.35 -6.14
N ALA A 130 0.25 -2.70 -5.35
CA ALA A 130 1.60 -2.17 -5.45
C ALA A 130 2.23 -2.49 -6.82
N ASP A 131 2.06 -3.74 -7.28
CA ASP A 131 2.44 -4.22 -8.62
C ASP A 131 1.84 -3.36 -9.76
N LYS A 132 0.67 -2.76 -9.55
CA LYS A 132 0.04 -1.85 -10.53
C LYS A 132 0.43 -0.38 -10.32
N LEU A 133 0.58 0.04 -9.08
CA LEU A 133 0.79 1.45 -8.72
C LEU A 133 2.22 1.89 -9.07
N TYR A 134 3.22 1.13 -8.64
CA TYR A 134 4.61 1.55 -8.74
C TYR A 134 5.14 1.63 -10.18
N PRO A 135 4.79 0.71 -11.11
CA PRO A 135 5.20 0.84 -12.51
C PRO A 135 4.67 2.11 -13.18
N VAL A 136 3.39 2.44 -12.98
CA VAL A 136 2.79 3.68 -13.52
C VAL A 136 3.45 4.92 -12.92
N TYR A 137 3.76 4.87 -11.62
CA TYR A 137 4.48 5.97 -10.97
C TYR A 137 5.92 6.13 -11.50
N GLN A 138 6.64 5.02 -11.70
CA GLN A 138 7.98 5.04 -12.26
C GLN A 138 8.00 5.53 -13.72
N GLU A 139 6.98 5.21 -14.51
CA GLU A 139 6.80 5.76 -15.86
C GLU A 139 6.69 7.29 -15.81
N VAL A 140 5.78 7.83 -14.99
CA VAL A 140 5.63 9.29 -14.82
C VAL A 140 6.92 9.96 -14.31
N LEU A 141 7.60 9.37 -13.33
CA LEU A 141 8.89 9.89 -12.85
C LEU A 141 9.94 9.96 -13.97
N THR A 142 9.87 9.02 -14.93
CA THR A 142 10.79 8.97 -16.08
C THR A 142 10.43 10.04 -17.11
N GLU A 143 9.14 10.19 -17.43
CA GLU A 143 8.63 11.24 -18.32
C GLU A 143 8.99 12.65 -17.84
N GLU A 144 8.87 12.89 -16.53
CA GLU A 144 9.17 14.18 -15.91
C GLU A 144 10.66 14.36 -15.54
N ALA A 145 11.54 13.43 -15.97
CA ALA A 145 12.97 13.43 -15.67
C ALA A 145 13.30 13.62 -14.18
N SER A 146 12.49 13.02 -13.30
CA SER A 146 12.62 13.16 -11.86
C SER A 146 13.91 12.52 -11.33
N LYS A 147 14.49 13.12 -10.29
CA LYS A 147 15.66 12.57 -9.56
C LYS A 147 15.29 11.38 -8.66
N ILE A 148 13.99 11.13 -8.51
CA ILE A 148 13.41 10.08 -7.68
C ILE A 148 13.17 8.85 -8.54
N MET A 149 13.39 7.68 -7.94
CA MET A 149 13.14 6.39 -8.57
C MET A 149 12.49 5.47 -7.55
N VAL A 150 11.68 4.53 -8.02
CA VAL A 150 11.04 3.48 -7.22
C VAL A 150 11.29 2.08 -7.79
N LYS A 151 12.21 1.95 -8.76
CA LYS A 151 12.58 0.66 -9.39
C LYS A 151 12.98 -0.44 -8.40
N SER A 152 13.64 -0.08 -7.30
CA SER A 152 14.03 -1.05 -6.27
C SER A 152 12.82 -1.62 -5.54
N ILE A 153 11.77 -0.82 -5.33
CA ILE A 153 10.51 -1.30 -4.72
C ILE A 153 9.85 -2.27 -5.70
N ILE A 154 9.69 -1.88 -6.97
CA ILE A 154 9.07 -2.74 -8.01
C ILE A 154 9.69 -4.15 -8.04
N LEU A 155 11.03 -4.25 -8.02
CA LEU A 155 11.72 -5.55 -8.05
C LEU A 155 11.48 -6.41 -6.80
N GLU A 156 11.19 -5.79 -5.66
CA GLU A 156 10.97 -6.48 -4.38
C GLU A 156 9.51 -6.98 -4.28
N GLU A 157 8.56 -6.15 -4.70
CA GLU A 157 7.11 -6.44 -4.76
C GLU A 157 6.79 -7.66 -5.64
N GLU A 158 7.51 -7.85 -6.75
CA GLU A 158 7.36 -9.04 -7.61
C GLU A 158 7.58 -10.35 -6.83
N GLY A 159 8.57 -10.36 -5.92
CA GLY A 159 8.87 -11.50 -5.06
C GLY A 159 7.84 -11.68 -3.94
N HIS A 160 7.36 -10.59 -3.36
CA HIS A 160 6.33 -10.61 -2.31
C HIS A 160 5.02 -11.23 -2.80
N LEU A 161 4.59 -10.85 -4.01
CA LEU A 161 3.37 -11.38 -4.62
C LEU A 161 3.48 -12.90 -4.84
N GLU A 162 4.61 -13.39 -5.35
CA GLU A 162 4.85 -14.83 -5.52
C GLU A 162 4.81 -15.58 -4.18
N GLU A 163 5.45 -15.03 -3.14
CA GLU A 163 5.47 -15.61 -1.79
C GLU A 163 4.06 -15.65 -1.15
N MET A 164 3.22 -14.64 -1.43
CA MET A 164 1.81 -14.62 -0.99
C MET A 164 0.96 -15.64 -1.73
N ILE A 165 1.11 -15.76 -3.05
CA ILE A 165 0.38 -16.74 -3.86
C ILE A 165 0.68 -18.17 -3.38
N ASN A 166 1.94 -18.49 -3.12
CA ASN A 166 2.35 -19.81 -2.64
C ASN A 166 1.72 -20.15 -1.28
N GLN A 167 1.73 -19.21 -0.33
CA GLN A 167 1.08 -19.43 0.98
C GLN A 167 -0.45 -19.55 0.87
N LEU A 168 -1.09 -18.81 -0.04
CA LEU A 168 -2.52 -18.94 -0.28
C LEU A 168 -2.90 -20.30 -0.88
N HIS A 169 -2.07 -20.83 -1.79
CA HIS A 169 -2.22 -22.19 -2.32
C HIS A 169 -2.19 -23.26 -1.23
N GLU A 170 -1.30 -23.13 -0.26
CA GLU A 170 -1.23 -24.05 0.89
C GLU A 170 -2.40 -23.87 1.86
N PHE A 171 -2.89 -22.63 2.02
CA PHE A 171 -3.96 -22.30 2.96
C PHE A 171 -5.33 -22.85 2.52
N SER A 172 -5.69 -22.76 1.24
CA SER A 172 -6.99 -23.22 0.73
C SER A 172 -6.96 -23.59 -0.75
N GLN A 173 -7.57 -24.72 -1.11
CA GLN A 173 -7.71 -25.12 -2.52
C GLN A 173 -8.50 -24.11 -3.37
N ASN A 174 -9.42 -23.36 -2.74
CA ASN A 174 -10.27 -22.37 -3.40
C ASN A 174 -9.87 -20.95 -3.05
N TRP A 175 -8.59 -20.70 -2.72
CA TRP A 175 -8.13 -19.40 -2.27
C TRP A 175 -8.42 -18.29 -3.29
N GLN A 176 -8.35 -18.57 -4.59
CA GLN A 176 -8.58 -17.56 -5.65
C GLN A 176 -9.99 -16.96 -5.55
N LEU A 177 -11.01 -17.78 -5.27
CA LEU A 177 -12.39 -17.29 -5.11
C LEU A 177 -12.50 -16.25 -3.99
N HIS A 178 -11.79 -16.50 -2.88
CA HIS A 178 -11.78 -15.61 -1.73
C HIS A 178 -10.92 -14.37 -1.97
N ALA A 179 -9.79 -14.54 -2.65
CA ALA A 179 -8.92 -13.46 -3.05
C ALA A 179 -9.62 -12.50 -4.02
N ASP A 180 -10.35 -13.00 -5.02
CA ASP A 180 -11.13 -12.20 -5.97
C ASP A 180 -12.18 -11.33 -5.25
N HIS A 181 -12.86 -11.89 -4.24
CA HIS A 181 -13.80 -11.13 -3.44
C HIS A 181 -13.12 -9.98 -2.68
N ILE A 182 -11.95 -10.24 -2.11
CA ILE A 182 -11.17 -9.24 -1.37
C ILE A 182 -10.56 -8.19 -2.32
N LEU A 183 -10.14 -8.59 -3.52
CA LEU A 183 -9.68 -7.67 -4.57
C LEU A 183 -10.79 -6.72 -5.03
N GLU A 184 -12.05 -7.18 -5.11
CA GLU A 184 -13.18 -6.29 -5.41
C GLU A 184 -13.48 -5.31 -4.26
N ILE A 185 -13.23 -5.70 -3.01
CA ILE A 185 -13.29 -4.79 -1.86
C ILE A 185 -12.15 -3.76 -1.94
N GLU A 186 -10.92 -4.21 -2.18
CA GLU A 186 -9.73 -3.38 -2.35
C GLU A 186 -9.95 -2.35 -3.44
N LYS A 187 -10.41 -2.78 -4.62
CA LYS A 187 -10.62 -1.92 -5.79
C LYS A 187 -11.57 -0.77 -5.50
N LYS A 188 -12.67 -1.03 -4.78
CA LYS A 188 -13.64 0.01 -4.39
C LYS A 188 -13.02 1.01 -3.42
N LEU A 189 -12.28 0.53 -2.42
CA LEU A 189 -11.62 1.38 -1.44
C LEU A 189 -10.48 2.19 -2.06
N HIS A 190 -9.70 1.59 -2.95
CA HIS A 190 -8.64 2.24 -3.72
C HIS A 190 -9.23 3.38 -4.56
N GLN A 191 -10.34 3.14 -5.27
CA GLN A 191 -11.00 4.18 -6.05
C GLN A 191 -11.45 5.35 -5.17
N GLN A 192 -12.01 5.08 -3.98
CA GLN A 192 -12.38 6.13 -3.02
C GLN A 192 -11.17 6.94 -2.57
N TRP A 193 -10.05 6.27 -2.28
CA TRP A 193 -8.81 6.92 -1.90
C TRP A 193 -8.23 7.80 -3.02
N ILE A 194 -8.16 7.28 -4.25
CA ILE A 194 -7.68 8.04 -5.42
C ILE A 194 -8.60 9.23 -5.73
N ASN A 195 -9.92 9.07 -5.58
CA ASN A 195 -10.86 10.18 -5.77
C ASN A 195 -10.60 11.30 -4.75
N ALA A 196 -10.42 10.96 -3.47
CA ALA A 196 -10.10 11.95 -2.44
C ALA A 196 -8.78 12.68 -2.70
N ILE A 197 -7.74 11.97 -3.18
CA ILE A 197 -6.48 12.60 -3.61
C ILE A 197 -6.71 13.52 -4.81
N THR A 198 -7.49 13.07 -5.79
CA THR A 198 -7.80 13.86 -6.99
C THR A 198 -8.51 15.16 -6.65
N GLU A 199 -9.47 15.11 -5.72
CA GLU A 199 -10.19 16.27 -5.22
C GLU A 199 -9.23 17.27 -4.54
N GLU A 200 -8.37 16.79 -3.62
CA GLU A 200 -7.39 17.64 -2.94
C GLU A 200 -6.40 18.29 -3.92
N VAL A 201 -5.80 17.51 -4.82
CA VAL A 201 -4.84 18.00 -5.82
C VAL A 201 -5.50 18.97 -6.80
N THR A 202 -6.78 18.78 -7.12
CA THR A 202 -7.50 19.70 -8.00
C THR A 202 -7.81 21.02 -7.31
N LEU A 203 -8.17 21.02 -6.03
CA LEU A 203 -8.42 22.23 -5.25
C LEU A 203 -7.15 23.08 -5.05
N LEU A 204 -5.99 22.45 -4.86
CA LEU A 204 -4.71 23.15 -4.70
C LEU A 204 -4.33 24.00 -5.93
N ASN A 205 -4.82 23.66 -7.12
CA ASN A 205 -4.55 24.44 -8.34
C ASN A 205 -5.39 25.71 -8.48
N TYR A 206 -6.43 25.87 -7.66
CA TYR A 206 -7.31 27.05 -7.68
C TYR A 206 -7.04 28.02 -6.50
N ALA A 207 -6.04 27.73 -5.67
CA ALA A 207 -5.62 28.54 -4.52
C ALA A 207 -4.26 29.20 -4.79
#